data_AF-A0A3D5WTM2-F1
#
_entry.id   AF-A0A3D5WTM2-F1
#
_cell.length_a   1.000
_cell.length_b   1.000
_cell.length_c   1.000
_cell.angle_alpha   90.00
_cell.angle_beta   90.00
_cell.angle_gamma   90.00
#
_symmetry.space_group_name_H-M   'P 1'
#
loop_
_entity.id
_entity.type
_entity.pdbx_description
1 polymer ?
#
loop_
_entity_poly.entity_id
_entity_poly.type
_entity_poly.pdbx_seq_one_letter_code
_entity_poly.pdbx_strand_id
1 'polypeptide(L)'
;MKNINKNAIIVKRLDMREISIYKMKPVYIAGEVYNITALEEKLVADKEILLQIEQDYNRNQDEFKCEYITAKKNHLSNLHFYYWLILKKYFEDALLSEMPSFPDYQKEEMRKRGWMFPQAFINSRITTSGNVDVTTEELYTRNFDRLFDNLFAFTIGEPNSRIDRYYKQAIKNYKDKCYYSCAVSLFPIIESYHQYITSFNDNSFYRIKENLDSVEEEMESVNQIYSIKIKYYINLVKQFNELAKEHYFSVSLDRTNEPAIINRNRIMHGLFSREISQKDCLQLFCTLSNMVVIKTILEANDMMNRTAAELNELNQIDIH
;
A
#
# COMPACT_ATOMS: atom_id res chain seq x y z
N MET A 1 -61.28 -10.74 44.12
CA MET A 1 -60.90 -10.55 42.70
C MET A 1 -59.42 -10.19 42.63
N LYS A 2 -58.76 -10.70 41.59
CA LYS A 2 -57.32 -10.89 41.41
C LYS A 2 -56.42 -9.68 41.67
N ASN A 3 -55.31 -9.96 42.37
CA ASN A 3 -53.99 -9.36 42.20
C ASN A 3 -53.67 -9.03 40.74
N ILE A 4 -53.18 -7.83 40.46
CA ILE A 4 -52.11 -7.63 39.47
C ILE A 4 -51.06 -6.69 40.05
N ASN A 5 -49.89 -7.28 40.16
CA ASN A 5 -48.62 -6.81 40.65
C ASN A 5 -48.07 -5.72 39.71
N LYS A 6 -47.93 -4.47 40.18
CA LYS A 6 -47.16 -3.43 39.48
C LYS A 6 -45.68 -3.61 39.79
N ASN A 7 -45.09 -4.69 39.28
CA ASN A 7 -43.64 -4.73 39.08
C ASN A 7 -43.34 -3.92 37.81
N ALA A 8 -43.22 -2.61 37.99
CA ALA A 8 -42.55 -1.76 37.03
C ALA A 8 -41.09 -2.20 36.98
N ILE A 9 -40.74 -2.99 35.96
CA ILE A 9 -39.36 -3.19 35.56
C ILE A 9 -38.89 -1.83 35.06
N ILE A 10 -38.28 -1.06 35.97
CA ILE A 10 -37.47 0.09 35.59
C ILE A 10 -36.24 -0.53 34.94
N VAL A 11 -36.30 -0.71 33.61
CA VAL A 11 -35.11 -0.92 32.80
C VAL A 11 -34.29 0.35 33.00
N LYS A 12 -33.25 0.26 33.84
CA LYS A 12 -32.21 1.27 33.88
C LYS A 12 -31.75 1.41 32.43
N ARG A 13 -32.00 2.58 31.83
CA ARG A 13 -31.32 2.98 30.60
C ARG A 13 -29.84 3.04 30.97
N LEU A 14 -29.12 1.95 30.75
CA LEU A 14 -27.67 2.00 30.64
C LEU A 14 -27.41 2.98 29.50
N ASP A 15 -26.58 4.00 29.73
CA ASP A 15 -26.09 4.84 28.65
C ASP A 15 -25.41 3.90 27.65
N MET A 16 -26.07 3.65 26.53
CA MET A 16 -25.51 2.78 25.49
C MET A 16 -24.25 3.44 24.96
N ARG A 17 -23.15 2.69 24.95
CA ARG A 17 -21.93 3.17 24.28
C ARG A 17 -22.22 3.12 22.78
N GLU A 18 -22.03 4.24 22.10
CA GLU A 18 -22.40 4.36 20.69
C GLU A 18 -21.16 4.57 19.82
N ILE A 19 -20.96 3.66 18.86
CA ILE A 19 -20.06 3.88 17.73
C ILE A 19 -20.90 4.52 16.62
N SER A 20 -20.60 5.77 16.29
CA SER A 20 -21.30 6.49 15.23
C SER A 20 -20.70 6.25 13.84
N ILE A 21 -21.54 6.30 12.81
CA ILE A 21 -21.10 6.30 11.41
C ILE A 21 -20.33 7.58 11.10
N TYR A 22 -19.15 7.43 10.50
CA TYR A 22 -18.33 8.55 10.07
C TYR A 22 -18.99 9.32 8.93
N LYS A 23 -18.95 10.65 9.02
CA LYS A 23 -19.45 11.54 7.98
C LYS A 23 -18.29 12.35 7.42
N MET A 24 -18.04 12.20 6.12
CA MET A 24 -17.02 12.98 5.44
C MET A 24 -17.25 14.47 5.64
N LYS A 25 -16.17 15.19 5.96
CA LYS A 25 -16.18 16.65 5.88
C LYS A 25 -15.88 17.06 4.44
N PRO A 26 -16.66 17.98 3.84
CA PRO A 26 -16.31 18.58 2.57
C PRO A 26 -15.08 19.47 2.78
N VAL A 27 -13.94 19.07 2.24
CA VAL A 27 -12.70 19.85 2.35
C VAL A 27 -12.22 20.16 0.93
N TYR A 28 -12.00 21.44 0.65
CA TYR A 28 -11.74 21.96 -0.69
C TYR A 28 -10.30 21.68 -1.21
N ILE A 29 -9.35 21.31 -0.34
CA ILE A 29 -7.95 20.98 -0.69
C ILE A 29 -7.49 19.82 0.20
N ALA A 30 -6.87 18.78 -0.38
CA ALA A 30 -6.37 17.58 0.31
C ALA A 30 -7.41 16.85 1.18
N GLY A 31 -8.70 16.99 0.83
CA GLY A 31 -9.80 16.51 1.66
C GLY A 31 -9.82 15.01 1.88
N GLU A 32 -9.30 14.23 0.94
CA GLU A 32 -9.24 12.78 1.07
C GLU A 32 -8.23 12.34 2.12
N VAL A 33 -7.01 12.89 2.10
CA VAL A 33 -5.98 12.59 3.11
C VAL A 33 -6.47 12.96 4.50
N TYR A 34 -7.11 14.12 4.64
CA TYR A 34 -7.72 14.54 5.91
C TYR A 34 -8.80 13.55 6.38
N ASN A 35 -9.72 13.15 5.50
CA ASN A 35 -10.78 12.22 5.86
C ASN A 35 -10.25 10.81 6.17
N ILE A 36 -9.20 10.35 5.48
CA ILE A 36 -8.53 9.07 5.76
C ILE A 36 -7.92 9.12 7.16
N THR A 37 -7.11 10.13 7.49
CA THR A 37 -6.48 10.26 8.82
C THR A 37 -7.51 10.40 9.93
N ALA A 38 -8.54 11.24 9.75
CA ALA A 38 -9.59 11.40 10.76
C ALA A 38 -10.39 10.11 10.99
N LEU A 39 -10.62 9.32 9.94
CA LEU A 39 -11.30 8.04 10.05
C LEU A 39 -10.40 6.96 10.67
N GLU A 40 -9.10 6.96 10.37
CA GLU A 40 -8.11 6.09 11.03
C GLU A 40 -8.08 6.32 12.54
N GLU A 41 -7.95 7.57 12.98
CA GLU A 41 -7.99 7.94 14.41
C GLU A 41 -9.30 7.51 15.07
N LYS A 42 -10.43 7.71 14.37
CA LYS A 42 -11.74 7.26 14.85
C LYS A 42 -11.81 5.74 14.98
N LEU A 43 -11.30 4.98 14.00
CA LEU A 43 -11.32 3.52 14.03
C LEU A 43 -10.51 2.96 15.20
N VAL A 44 -9.39 3.59 15.53
CA VAL A 44 -8.58 3.24 16.72
C VAL A 44 -9.40 3.45 17.99
N ALA A 45 -10.06 4.60 18.14
CA ALA A 45 -10.90 4.87 19.31
C ALA A 45 -12.15 3.96 19.38
N ASP A 46 -12.83 3.75 18.25
CA ASP A 46 -13.99 2.87 18.13
C ASP A 46 -13.66 1.43 18.51
N LYS A 47 -12.43 0.96 18.22
CA LYS A 47 -11.98 -0.39 18.57
C LYS A 47 -11.92 -0.62 20.08
N GLU A 48 -11.47 0.37 20.85
CA GLU A 48 -11.45 0.28 22.32
C GLU A 48 -12.86 0.21 22.90
N ILE A 49 -13.79 1.00 22.35
CA ILE A 49 -15.20 1.01 22.74
C ILE A 49 -15.85 -0.34 22.39
N LEU A 50 -15.65 -0.82 21.17
CA LEU A 50 -16.20 -2.10 20.71
C LEU A 50 -15.75 -3.27 21.58
N LEU A 51 -14.48 -3.28 22.00
CA LEU A 51 -13.93 -4.32 22.89
C LEU A 51 -14.67 -4.34 24.24
N GLN A 52 -15.01 -3.18 24.80
CA GLN A 52 -15.77 -3.12 26.07
C GLN A 52 -17.20 -3.62 25.89
N ILE A 53 -17.87 -3.21 24.79
CA ILE A 53 -19.22 -3.68 24.46
C ILE A 53 -19.22 -5.20 24.25
N GLU A 54 -18.22 -5.74 23.57
CA GLU A 54 -18.07 -7.17 23.34
C GLU A 54 -17.86 -7.97 24.63
N GLN A 55 -17.07 -7.44 25.58
CA GLN A 55 -16.90 -8.05 26.90
C GLN A 55 -18.22 -8.15 27.67
N ASP A 56 -19.05 -7.11 27.60
CA ASP A 56 -20.34 -7.12 28.28
C ASP A 56 -21.37 -8.01 27.57
N TYR A 57 -21.38 -8.03 26.23
CA TYR A 57 -22.15 -8.98 25.43
C TYR A 57 -21.81 -10.43 25.76
N ASN A 58 -20.53 -10.76 25.91
CA ASN A 58 -20.10 -12.10 26.29
C ASN A 58 -20.50 -12.49 27.73
N ARG A 59 -20.77 -11.51 28.61
CA ARG A 59 -21.27 -11.76 29.97
C ARG A 59 -22.80 -11.93 30.01
N ASN A 60 -23.53 -11.13 29.23
CA ASN A 60 -24.98 -11.19 29.16
C ASN A 60 -25.49 -10.87 27.74
N GLN A 61 -25.62 -11.90 26.92
CA GLN A 61 -25.98 -11.73 25.51
C GLN A 61 -27.35 -11.07 25.33
N ASP A 62 -28.36 -11.45 26.11
CA ASP A 62 -29.73 -10.93 25.96
C ASP A 62 -29.83 -9.44 26.27
N GLU A 63 -29.06 -8.96 27.25
CA GLU A 63 -29.06 -7.54 27.66
C GLU A 63 -28.32 -6.65 26.65
N PHE A 64 -27.19 -7.12 26.11
CA PHE A 64 -26.28 -6.30 25.31
C PHE A 64 -26.34 -6.59 23.80
N LYS A 65 -27.17 -7.55 23.33
CA LYS A 65 -27.26 -7.93 21.91
C LYS A 65 -27.46 -6.73 20.99
N CYS A 66 -28.42 -5.85 21.31
CA CYS A 66 -28.74 -4.70 20.46
C CYS A 66 -27.59 -3.69 20.42
N GLU A 67 -26.96 -3.41 21.57
CA GLU A 67 -25.78 -2.52 21.66
C GLU A 67 -24.61 -3.08 20.86
N TYR A 68 -24.27 -4.36 21.05
CA TYR A 68 -23.17 -5.03 20.35
C TYR A 68 -23.39 -5.07 18.84
N ILE A 69 -24.54 -5.54 18.37
CA ILE A 69 -24.80 -5.66 16.94
C ILE A 69 -24.78 -4.28 16.27
N THR A 70 -25.37 -3.27 16.91
CA THR A 70 -25.38 -1.89 16.36
C THR A 70 -23.96 -1.31 16.32
N ALA A 71 -23.22 -1.40 17.42
CA ALA A 71 -21.85 -0.89 17.50
C ALA A 71 -20.93 -1.59 16.50
N LYS A 72 -21.04 -2.92 16.38
CA LYS A 72 -20.26 -3.72 15.44
C LYS A 72 -20.58 -3.37 13.98
N LYS A 73 -21.86 -3.24 13.62
CA LYS A 73 -22.27 -2.78 12.27
C LYS A 73 -21.70 -1.41 11.95
N ASN A 74 -21.75 -0.47 12.89
CA ASN A 74 -21.24 0.87 12.65
C ASN A 74 -19.71 0.90 12.54
N HIS A 75 -19.01 0.14 13.38
CA HIS A 75 -17.56 -0.01 13.30
C HIS A 75 -17.12 -0.61 11.95
N LEU A 76 -17.75 -1.73 11.54
CA LEU A 76 -17.45 -2.36 10.25
C LEU A 76 -17.82 -1.45 9.07
N SER A 77 -18.91 -0.68 9.15
CA SER A 77 -19.25 0.30 8.12
C SER A 77 -18.18 1.37 7.97
N ASN A 78 -17.66 1.87 9.10
CA ASN A 78 -16.54 2.83 9.11
C ASN A 78 -15.25 2.20 8.55
N LEU A 79 -14.99 0.93 8.90
CA LEU A 79 -13.80 0.20 8.45
C LEU A 79 -13.85 -0.06 6.93
N HIS A 80 -15.00 -0.48 6.41
CA HIS A 80 -15.23 -0.63 4.98
C HIS A 80 -15.02 0.72 4.26
N PHE A 81 -15.58 1.79 4.82
CA PHE A 81 -15.46 3.13 4.24
C PHE A 81 -14.01 3.63 4.24
N TYR A 82 -13.24 3.31 5.27
CA TYR A 82 -11.81 3.62 5.34
C TYR A 82 -11.02 2.97 4.21
N TYR A 83 -11.18 1.67 4.00
CA TYR A 83 -10.49 0.98 2.91
C TYR A 83 -10.96 1.43 1.53
N TRP A 84 -12.25 1.76 1.40
CA TRP A 84 -12.77 2.39 0.18
C TRP A 84 -12.10 3.74 -0.10
N LEU A 85 -11.90 4.60 0.91
CA LEU A 85 -11.20 5.88 0.75
C LEU A 85 -9.72 5.69 0.36
N ILE A 86 -9.05 4.66 0.90
CA ILE A 86 -7.69 4.31 0.49
C ILE A 86 -7.65 3.96 -1.00
N LEU A 87 -8.52 3.05 -1.45
CA LEU A 87 -8.61 2.67 -2.87
C LEU A 87 -8.94 3.88 -3.75
N LYS A 88 -9.85 4.75 -3.29
CA LYS A 88 -10.22 6.00 -3.95
C LYS A 88 -9.03 6.89 -4.23
N LYS A 89 -8.23 7.20 -3.21
CA LYS A 89 -7.03 8.02 -3.35
C LYS A 89 -6.12 7.50 -4.47
N TYR A 90 -5.81 6.20 -4.47
CA TYR A 90 -4.91 5.61 -5.47
C TYR A 90 -5.53 5.60 -6.88
N PHE A 91 -6.82 5.31 -7.00
CA PHE A 91 -7.50 5.29 -8.28
C PHE A 91 -7.71 6.68 -8.88
N GLU A 92 -7.91 7.72 -8.08
CA GLU A 92 -7.94 9.10 -8.60
C GLU A 92 -6.59 9.54 -9.16
N ASP A 93 -5.49 9.22 -8.46
CA ASP A 93 -4.15 9.47 -8.97
C ASP A 93 -3.90 8.76 -10.30
N ALA A 94 -4.29 7.49 -10.40
CA ALA A 94 -4.11 6.69 -11.61
C ALA A 94 -5.00 7.16 -12.78
N LEU A 95 -6.25 7.56 -12.50
CA LEU A 95 -7.21 7.98 -13.50
C LEU A 95 -6.68 9.16 -14.34
N LEU A 96 -6.11 10.16 -13.68
CA LEU A 96 -5.51 11.32 -14.36
C LEU A 96 -4.35 10.91 -15.28
N SER A 97 -3.54 9.94 -14.86
CA SER A 97 -2.40 9.46 -15.65
C SER A 97 -2.80 8.62 -16.86
N GLU A 98 -3.99 8.05 -16.88
CA GLU A 98 -4.50 7.27 -18.03
C GLU A 98 -5.25 8.15 -19.05
N MET A 99 -5.47 9.44 -18.76
CA MET A 99 -6.12 10.33 -19.70
C MET A 99 -5.27 10.53 -20.97
N PRO A 100 -5.85 10.46 -22.18
CA PRO A 100 -5.12 10.64 -23.45
C PRO A 100 -4.45 12.01 -23.61
N SER A 101 -4.83 13.02 -22.82
CA SER A 101 -4.21 14.34 -22.76
C SER A 101 -2.90 14.37 -21.96
N PHE A 102 -2.57 13.27 -21.26
CA PHE A 102 -1.38 13.12 -20.44
C PHE A 102 -0.34 12.11 -21.01
N PRO A 103 -0.04 12.06 -22.33
CA PRO A 103 1.01 11.19 -22.83
C PRO A 103 2.36 11.77 -22.40
N ASP A 104 3.10 11.01 -21.60
CA ASP A 104 4.42 11.37 -21.11
C ASP A 104 5.48 10.44 -21.74
N TYR A 105 5.92 10.81 -22.94
CA TYR A 105 6.93 10.05 -23.70
C TYR A 105 8.26 9.94 -22.95
N GLN A 106 8.60 10.90 -22.09
CA GLN A 106 9.81 10.84 -21.27
C GLN A 106 9.68 9.74 -20.21
N LYS A 107 8.53 9.63 -19.53
CA LYS A 107 8.29 8.51 -18.61
C LYS A 107 8.36 7.18 -19.34
N GLU A 108 7.77 7.07 -20.52
CA GLU A 108 7.81 5.83 -21.29
C GLU A 108 9.24 5.44 -21.68
N GLU A 109 10.07 6.40 -22.09
CA GLU A 109 11.50 6.17 -22.34
C GLU A 109 12.22 5.66 -21.08
N MET A 110 11.96 6.29 -19.93
CA MET A 110 12.60 5.92 -18.67
C MET A 110 12.12 4.56 -18.13
N ARG A 111 10.85 4.17 -18.35
CA ARG A 111 10.36 2.82 -18.00
C ARG A 111 11.18 1.74 -18.69
N LYS A 112 11.49 1.92 -19.98
CA LYS A 112 12.36 1.03 -20.77
C LYS A 112 13.79 0.96 -20.24
N ARG A 113 14.23 1.97 -19.49
CA ARG A 113 15.53 2.00 -18.80
C ARG A 113 15.46 1.48 -17.36
N GLY A 114 14.33 0.92 -16.95
CA GLY A 114 14.13 0.29 -15.63
C GLY A 114 13.67 1.22 -14.52
N TRP A 115 13.14 2.40 -14.86
CA TRP A 115 12.57 3.31 -13.86
C TRP A 115 11.11 2.99 -13.56
N MET A 116 10.80 2.77 -12.27
CA MET A 116 9.43 2.75 -11.75
C MET A 116 9.13 4.08 -11.06
N PHE A 117 8.15 4.84 -11.53
CA PHE A 117 7.91 6.19 -11.02
C PHE A 117 7.24 6.18 -9.64
N PRO A 118 7.74 6.91 -8.63
CA PRO A 118 7.03 7.03 -7.35
C PRO A 118 5.64 7.66 -7.55
N GLN A 119 4.69 7.35 -6.66
CA GLN A 119 3.30 7.82 -6.75
C GLN A 119 3.20 9.35 -6.95
N ALA A 120 4.03 10.12 -6.25
CA ALA A 120 4.05 11.59 -6.35
C ALA A 120 4.35 12.12 -7.78
N PHE A 121 4.90 11.27 -8.65
CA PHE A 121 5.25 11.60 -10.03
C PHE A 121 4.32 11.01 -11.08
N ILE A 122 3.25 10.31 -10.69
CA ILE A 122 2.26 9.74 -11.63
C ILE A 122 1.72 10.85 -12.55
N ASN A 123 1.24 11.95 -11.96
CA ASN A 123 0.64 13.09 -12.67
C ASN A 123 1.56 14.31 -12.82
N SER A 124 2.85 14.18 -12.51
CA SER A 124 3.81 15.28 -12.58
C SER A 124 4.77 15.10 -13.75
N ARG A 125 5.04 16.15 -14.51
CA ARG A 125 6.13 16.17 -15.50
C ARG A 125 7.40 16.71 -14.84
N ILE A 126 8.55 16.13 -15.17
CA ILE A 126 9.84 16.68 -14.77
C ILE A 126 10.39 17.49 -15.92
N THR A 127 10.50 18.80 -15.74
CA THR A 127 11.07 19.71 -16.74
C THR A 127 12.31 20.39 -16.20
N THR A 128 13.22 20.75 -17.10
CA THR A 128 14.31 21.67 -16.79
C THR A 128 13.78 23.09 -16.74
N SER A 129 14.21 23.89 -15.76
CA SER A 129 14.09 25.34 -15.83
C SER A 129 15.26 25.89 -16.65
N GLY A 130 15.01 26.31 -17.90
CA GLY A 130 16.00 26.92 -18.79
C GLY A 130 16.74 25.94 -19.71
N ASN A 131 17.68 26.47 -20.50
CA ASN A 131 18.53 25.72 -21.43
C ASN A 131 19.69 25.03 -20.70
N VAL A 132 19.39 23.95 -19.99
CA VAL A 132 20.41 23.07 -19.42
C VAL A 132 20.50 21.83 -20.31
N ASP A 133 21.65 21.60 -20.93
CA ASP A 133 21.91 20.40 -21.73
C ASP A 133 22.20 19.23 -20.80
N VAL A 134 21.14 18.53 -20.41
CA VAL A 134 21.19 17.29 -19.61
C VAL A 134 20.33 16.23 -20.27
N THR A 135 20.76 14.98 -20.15
CA THR A 135 19.95 13.85 -20.61
C THR A 135 18.67 13.72 -19.76
N THR A 136 17.62 13.11 -20.32
CA THR A 136 16.40 12.80 -19.56
C THR A 136 16.72 12.01 -18.29
N GLU A 137 17.61 11.01 -18.36
CA GLU A 137 17.96 10.18 -17.19
C GLU A 137 18.68 10.98 -16.08
N GLU A 138 19.56 11.91 -16.45
CA GLU A 138 20.19 12.82 -15.48
C GLU A 138 19.18 13.77 -14.83
N LEU A 139 18.20 14.26 -15.60
CA LEU A 139 17.13 15.11 -15.08
C LEU A 139 16.30 14.39 -14.01
N TYR A 140 15.90 13.14 -14.27
CA TYR A 140 15.15 12.32 -13.32
C TYR A 140 15.99 11.96 -12.10
N THR A 141 17.24 11.54 -12.30
CA THR A 141 18.18 11.22 -11.21
C THR A 141 18.35 12.42 -10.27
N ARG A 142 18.61 13.62 -10.81
CA ARG A 142 18.77 14.85 -10.00
C ARG A 142 17.49 15.24 -9.26
N ASN A 143 16.32 15.08 -9.88
CA ASN A 143 15.06 15.44 -9.21
C ASN A 143 14.70 14.47 -8.09
N PHE A 144 14.93 13.17 -8.28
CA PHE A 144 14.68 12.19 -7.22
C PHE A 144 15.69 12.28 -6.10
N ASP A 145 16.95 12.59 -6.38
CA ASP A 145 17.95 12.88 -5.35
C ASP A 145 17.57 14.14 -4.55
N ARG A 146 17.21 15.23 -5.23
CA ARG A 146 16.78 16.48 -4.56
C ARG A 146 15.54 16.28 -3.69
N LEU A 147 14.61 15.42 -4.11
CA LEU A 147 13.37 15.14 -3.40
C LEU A 147 13.44 13.85 -2.57
N PHE A 148 14.63 13.28 -2.39
CA PHE A 148 14.81 11.94 -1.84
C PHE A 148 14.06 11.76 -0.52
N ASP A 149 14.24 12.71 0.41
CA ASP A 149 13.60 12.66 1.73
C ASP A 149 12.07 12.75 1.64
N ASN A 150 11.50 13.41 0.64
CA ASN A 150 10.05 13.47 0.49
C ASN A 150 9.49 12.22 -0.21
N LEU A 151 10.23 11.66 -1.17
CA LEU A 151 9.77 10.53 -1.98
C LEU A 151 9.90 9.19 -1.24
N PHE A 152 10.89 9.09 -0.36
CA PHE A 152 11.27 7.84 0.29
C PHE A 152 11.16 7.92 1.82
N ALA A 153 10.35 8.85 2.35
CA ALA A 153 9.99 8.92 3.77
C ALA A 153 8.77 8.06 4.15
N PHE A 154 8.50 6.98 3.42
CA PHE A 154 7.44 6.04 3.78
C PHE A 154 7.94 5.00 4.78
N THR A 155 7.01 4.43 5.55
CA THR A 155 7.31 3.36 6.50
C THR A 155 7.27 2.00 5.81
N ILE A 156 8.16 1.11 6.24
CA ILE A 156 8.24 -0.26 5.75
C ILE A 156 8.14 -1.23 6.93
N GLY A 157 7.15 -2.12 6.87
CA GLY A 157 6.86 -3.06 7.95
C GLY A 157 6.54 -2.37 9.28
N GLU A 158 6.50 -3.16 10.35
CA GLU A 158 6.29 -2.64 11.70
C GLU A 158 7.50 -1.82 12.18
N PRO A 159 7.27 -0.76 13.00
CA PRO A 159 8.36 -0.01 13.62
C PRO A 159 9.34 -0.93 14.36
N ASN A 160 10.64 -0.72 14.12
CA ASN A 160 11.75 -1.52 14.65
C ASN A 160 11.80 -2.98 14.19
N SER A 161 10.97 -3.40 13.23
CA SER A 161 11.11 -4.71 12.59
C SER A 161 12.45 -4.83 11.84
N ARG A 162 12.82 -6.06 11.46
CA ARG A 162 14.07 -6.28 10.70
C ARG A 162 14.09 -5.50 9.38
N ILE A 163 12.95 -5.47 8.69
CA ILE A 163 12.81 -4.82 7.39
C ILE A 163 12.84 -3.28 7.53
N ASP A 164 12.22 -2.72 8.59
CA ASP A 164 12.31 -1.29 8.94
C ASP A 164 13.77 -0.87 9.20
N ARG A 165 14.52 -1.65 9.99
CA ARG A 165 15.94 -1.36 10.26
C ARG A 165 16.80 -1.41 8.99
N TYR A 166 16.55 -2.37 8.10
CA TYR A 166 17.26 -2.47 6.83
C TYR A 166 16.93 -1.31 5.89
N TYR A 167 15.67 -0.86 5.88
CA TYR A 167 15.27 0.30 5.08
C TYR A 167 15.92 1.59 5.58
N LYS A 168 15.90 1.83 6.90
CA LYS A 168 16.62 2.95 7.54
C LYS A 168 18.11 2.91 7.22
N GLN A 169 18.72 1.72 7.22
CA GLN A 169 20.11 1.54 6.84
C GLN A 169 20.35 1.84 5.35
N ALA A 170 19.45 1.42 4.45
CA ALA A 170 19.52 1.75 3.03
C ALA A 170 19.48 3.26 2.79
N ILE A 171 18.54 3.98 3.44
CA ILE A 171 18.45 5.45 3.40
C ILE A 171 19.76 6.08 3.86
N LYS A 172 20.29 5.64 5.01
CA LYS A 172 21.57 6.14 5.53
C LYS A 172 22.71 5.90 4.53
N ASN A 173 22.81 4.68 4.01
CA ASN A 173 23.84 4.31 3.04
C ASN A 173 23.76 5.16 1.76
N TYR A 174 22.56 5.45 1.28
CA TYR A 174 22.36 6.33 0.13
C TYR A 174 22.89 7.76 0.40
N LYS A 175 22.51 8.34 1.54
CA LYS A 175 22.95 9.68 1.97
C LYS A 175 24.47 9.77 2.17
N ASP A 176 25.05 8.69 2.68
CA ASP A 176 26.50 8.57 2.86
C ASP A 176 27.25 8.22 1.55
N LYS A 177 26.53 8.10 0.43
CA LYS A 177 27.06 7.70 -0.90
C LYS A 177 27.66 6.29 -0.93
N CYS A 178 27.32 5.45 0.04
CA CYS A 178 27.66 4.04 0.11
C CYS A 178 26.68 3.21 -0.76
N TYR A 179 26.70 3.45 -2.08
CA TYR A 179 25.69 2.91 -3.00
C TYR A 179 25.68 1.38 -3.10
N TYR A 180 26.84 0.71 -3.00
CA TYR A 180 26.88 -0.75 -2.92
C TYR A 180 26.11 -1.28 -1.71
N SER A 181 26.42 -0.75 -0.52
CA SER A 181 25.74 -1.14 0.72
C SER A 181 24.26 -0.78 0.71
N CYS A 182 23.89 0.31 0.03
CA CYS A 182 22.50 0.67 -0.21
C CYS A 182 21.78 -0.40 -1.04
N ALA A 183 22.32 -0.77 -2.21
CA ALA A 183 21.71 -1.78 -3.08
C ALA A 183 21.58 -3.15 -2.39
N VAL A 184 22.63 -3.60 -1.68
CA VAL A 184 22.62 -4.85 -0.89
C VAL A 184 21.58 -4.81 0.23
N SER A 185 21.25 -3.63 0.77
CA SER A 185 20.20 -3.47 1.77
C SER A 185 18.80 -3.49 1.15
N LEU A 186 18.63 -2.98 -0.08
CA LEU A 186 17.34 -2.87 -0.76
C LEU A 186 16.84 -4.19 -1.36
N PHE A 187 17.72 -5.01 -1.95
CA PHE A 187 17.30 -6.27 -2.59
C PHE A 187 16.55 -7.23 -1.66
N PRO A 188 17.02 -7.50 -0.43
CA PRO A 188 16.27 -8.34 0.52
C PRO A 188 14.89 -7.76 0.89
N ILE A 189 14.76 -6.44 0.92
CA ILE A 189 13.48 -5.76 1.21
C ILE A 189 12.52 -5.96 0.03
N ILE A 190 12.99 -5.75 -1.20
CA ILE A 190 12.23 -5.98 -2.43
C ILE A 190 11.76 -7.44 -2.51
N GLU A 191 12.66 -8.40 -2.26
CA GLU A 191 12.30 -9.84 -2.21
C GLU A 191 11.23 -10.12 -1.15
N SER A 192 11.38 -9.55 0.06
CA SER A 192 10.41 -9.73 1.15
C SER A 192 9.04 -9.14 0.84
N TYR A 193 8.97 -7.97 0.19
CA TYR A 193 7.70 -7.37 -0.21
C TYR A 193 7.01 -8.18 -1.29
N HIS A 194 7.77 -8.70 -2.25
CA HIS A 194 7.20 -9.58 -3.27
C HIS A 194 6.54 -10.81 -2.63
N GLN A 195 7.25 -11.46 -1.70
CA GLN A 195 6.74 -12.64 -1.00
C GLN A 195 5.45 -12.34 -0.23
N TYR A 196 5.44 -11.21 0.48
CA TYR A 196 4.27 -10.78 1.23
C TYR A 196 3.06 -10.61 0.32
N ILE A 197 3.24 -9.96 -0.83
CA ILE A 197 2.16 -9.74 -1.79
C ILE A 197 1.63 -11.08 -2.33
N THR A 198 2.52 -12.04 -2.65
CA THR A 198 2.12 -13.34 -3.22
C THR A 198 1.54 -14.35 -2.23
N SER A 199 1.24 -13.96 -0.98
CA SER A 199 0.69 -14.85 0.06
C SER A 199 1.41 -16.21 0.16
N PHE A 200 2.75 -16.17 0.16
CA PHE A 200 3.58 -17.36 0.07
C PHE A 200 3.28 -18.37 1.19
N ASN A 201 2.85 -19.59 0.82
CA ASN A 201 2.71 -20.72 1.74
C ASN A 201 4.02 -21.53 1.80
N ASP A 202 4.47 -21.85 3.00
CA ASP A 202 5.80 -22.31 3.45
C ASP A 202 6.47 -23.53 2.76
N ASN A 203 5.95 -24.08 1.65
CA ASN A 203 6.42 -25.37 1.12
C ASN A 203 7.16 -25.35 -0.23
N SER A 204 7.27 -24.22 -0.92
CA SER A 204 8.14 -24.11 -2.10
C SER A 204 9.43 -23.36 -1.75
N PHE A 205 10.53 -23.72 -2.38
CA PHE A 205 11.80 -23.00 -2.23
C PHE A 205 11.64 -21.58 -2.85
N TYR A 206 12.33 -20.58 -2.30
CA TYR A 206 12.37 -19.18 -2.77
C TYR A 206 12.40 -19.04 -4.30
N ARG A 207 11.27 -18.71 -4.94
CA ARG A 207 11.22 -18.51 -6.39
C ARG A 207 10.34 -17.31 -6.76
N ILE A 208 10.90 -16.12 -6.58
CA ILE A 208 10.25 -14.85 -6.97
C ILE A 208 9.67 -14.93 -8.39
N LYS A 209 10.40 -15.56 -9.32
CA LYS A 209 10.03 -15.71 -10.73
C LYS A 209 8.78 -16.57 -10.98
N GLU A 210 8.45 -17.48 -10.07
CA GLU A 210 7.30 -18.38 -10.23
C GLU A 210 6.00 -17.76 -9.75
N ASN A 211 6.08 -16.71 -8.93
CA ASN A 211 4.91 -16.06 -8.34
C ASN A 211 4.68 -14.63 -8.88
N LEU A 212 5.40 -14.22 -9.94
CA LEU A 212 5.20 -12.90 -10.54
C LEU A 212 3.77 -12.77 -11.09
N ASP A 213 3.28 -13.82 -11.76
CA ASP A 213 1.97 -13.84 -12.40
C ASP A 213 0.83 -13.79 -11.37
N SER A 214 1.01 -14.33 -10.16
CA SER A 214 -0.03 -14.29 -9.13
C SER A 214 -0.31 -12.88 -8.62
N VAL A 215 0.72 -12.02 -8.53
CA VAL A 215 0.53 -10.60 -8.17
C VAL A 215 -0.28 -9.86 -9.24
N GLU A 216 -0.06 -10.22 -10.51
CA GLU A 216 -0.83 -9.65 -11.62
C GLU A 216 -2.30 -10.06 -11.51
N GLU A 217 -2.59 -11.34 -11.31
CA GLU A 217 -3.95 -11.87 -11.13
C GLU A 217 -4.66 -11.21 -9.93
N GLU A 218 -3.97 -11.09 -8.79
CA GLU A 218 -4.51 -10.42 -7.61
C GLU A 218 -4.84 -8.94 -7.89
N MET A 219 -3.93 -8.22 -8.56
CA MET A 219 -4.17 -6.81 -8.93
C MET A 219 -5.32 -6.66 -9.94
N GLU A 220 -5.47 -7.61 -10.87
CA GLU A 220 -6.61 -7.63 -11.80
C GLU A 220 -7.95 -7.89 -11.11
N SER A 221 -7.94 -8.57 -9.95
CA SER A 221 -9.12 -8.87 -9.12
C SER A 221 -9.53 -7.71 -8.20
N VAL A 222 -8.74 -6.64 -8.11
CA VAL A 222 -9.07 -5.48 -7.26
C VAL A 222 -10.38 -4.84 -7.74
N ASN A 223 -11.30 -4.66 -6.79
CA ASN A 223 -12.59 -4.04 -7.04
C ASN A 223 -12.42 -2.65 -7.61
N GLN A 224 -13.03 -2.40 -8.76
CA GLN A 224 -13.08 -1.08 -9.36
C GLN A 224 -14.11 -0.25 -8.60
N ILE A 225 -13.70 0.92 -8.10
CA ILE A 225 -14.62 1.84 -7.42
C ILE A 225 -15.35 2.78 -8.39
N TYR A 226 -14.85 2.88 -9.63
CA TYR A 226 -15.44 3.65 -10.72
C TYR A 226 -16.00 2.70 -11.78
N SER A 227 -16.91 3.21 -12.62
CA SER A 227 -17.46 2.47 -13.76
C SER A 227 -16.43 2.17 -14.86
N ILE A 228 -15.28 2.85 -14.82
CA ILE A 228 -14.15 2.65 -15.73
C ILE A 228 -13.11 1.76 -15.08
N LYS A 229 -12.57 0.80 -15.84
CA LYS A 229 -11.48 -0.07 -15.39
C LYS A 229 -10.16 0.70 -15.48
N ILE A 230 -9.58 1.06 -14.34
CA ILE A 230 -8.29 1.72 -14.23
C ILE A 230 -7.19 0.65 -14.35
N LYS A 231 -6.29 0.79 -15.32
CA LYS A 231 -5.27 -0.22 -15.64
C LYS A 231 -3.87 0.12 -15.13
N TYR A 232 -3.68 1.31 -14.56
CA TYR A 232 -2.37 1.85 -14.23
C TYR A 232 -1.58 0.90 -13.33
N TYR A 233 -2.18 0.46 -12.23
CA TYR A 233 -1.51 -0.43 -11.28
C TYR A 233 -1.33 -1.85 -11.80
N ILE A 234 -2.21 -2.32 -12.69
CA ILE A 234 -2.00 -3.59 -13.42
C ILE A 234 -0.75 -3.47 -14.30
N ASN A 235 -0.62 -2.38 -15.06
CA ASN A 235 0.54 -2.12 -15.90
C ASN A 235 1.82 -1.91 -15.07
N LEU A 236 1.70 -1.32 -13.88
CA LEU A 236 2.81 -1.15 -12.94
C LEU A 236 3.32 -2.50 -12.41
N VAL A 237 2.41 -3.42 -12.07
CA VAL A 237 2.76 -4.80 -11.70
C VAL A 237 3.44 -5.51 -12.87
N LYS A 238 2.90 -5.39 -14.09
CA LYS A 238 3.54 -5.94 -15.31
C LYS A 238 4.96 -5.42 -15.51
N GLN A 239 5.16 -4.12 -15.33
CA GLN A 239 6.48 -3.50 -15.40
C GLN A 239 7.44 -4.07 -14.35
N PHE A 240 6.97 -4.23 -13.10
CA PHE A 240 7.77 -4.87 -12.05
C PHE A 240 8.13 -6.30 -12.43
N ASN A 241 7.17 -7.08 -12.93
CA ASN A 241 7.36 -8.47 -13.31
C ASN A 241 8.42 -8.62 -14.41
N GLU A 242 8.36 -7.76 -15.42
CA GLU A 242 9.38 -7.68 -16.47
C GLU A 242 10.77 -7.34 -15.89
N LEU A 243 10.85 -6.30 -15.04
CA LEU A 243 12.11 -5.91 -14.38
C LEU A 243 12.69 -7.03 -13.52
N ALA A 244 11.86 -7.70 -12.74
CA ALA A 244 12.25 -8.80 -11.89
C ALA A 244 12.79 -9.98 -12.71
N LYS A 245 12.08 -10.36 -13.78
CA LYS A 245 12.40 -11.51 -14.62
C LYS A 245 13.66 -11.29 -15.46
N GLU A 246 13.72 -10.15 -16.15
CA GLU A 246 14.74 -9.86 -17.16
C GLU A 246 16.01 -9.24 -16.55
N HIS A 247 15.88 -8.48 -15.45
CA HIS A 247 16.99 -7.69 -14.92
C HIS A 247 17.38 -8.04 -13.49
N TYR A 248 16.50 -7.88 -12.50
CA TYR A 248 16.90 -8.00 -11.10
C TYR A 248 17.29 -9.42 -10.72
N PHE A 249 16.51 -10.42 -11.13
CA PHE A 249 16.70 -11.82 -10.71
C PHE A 249 17.11 -12.75 -11.85
N SER A 250 17.39 -12.22 -13.05
CA SER A 250 17.94 -13.00 -14.16
C SER A 250 19.30 -13.60 -13.78
N VAL A 251 19.57 -14.82 -14.27
CA VAL A 251 20.88 -15.45 -14.07
C VAL A 251 21.87 -14.72 -14.97
N SER A 252 22.97 -14.23 -14.39
CA SER A 252 24.01 -13.54 -15.15
C SER A 252 25.37 -13.95 -14.64
N LEU A 253 26.19 -14.54 -15.52
CA LEU A 253 27.54 -15.02 -15.23
C LEU A 253 28.61 -14.18 -15.95
N ASP A 254 28.20 -13.23 -16.79
CA ASP A 254 29.12 -12.35 -17.51
C ASP A 254 29.74 -11.33 -16.54
N ARG A 255 31.07 -11.25 -16.55
CA ARG A 255 31.88 -10.34 -15.72
C ARG A 255 32.41 -9.14 -16.51
N THR A 256 32.12 -9.06 -17.81
CA THR A 256 32.74 -8.11 -18.74
C THR A 256 31.81 -6.98 -19.12
N ASN A 257 30.52 -7.25 -19.34
CA ASN A 257 29.53 -6.24 -19.68
C ASN A 257 28.56 -6.03 -18.53
N GLU A 258 28.64 -4.90 -17.82
CA GLU A 258 27.65 -4.57 -16.79
C GLU A 258 26.30 -4.29 -17.45
N PRO A 259 25.19 -4.89 -16.99
CA PRO A 259 23.88 -4.48 -17.43
C PRO A 259 23.60 -3.02 -17.04
N ALA A 260 22.85 -2.33 -17.90
CA ALA A 260 22.42 -0.96 -17.65
C ALA A 260 21.51 -0.86 -16.41
N ILE A 261 20.71 -1.90 -16.16
CA ILE A 261 19.88 -2.09 -14.97
C ILE A 261 20.59 -3.09 -14.06
N ILE A 262 20.69 -2.74 -12.78
CA ILE A 262 21.44 -3.54 -11.81
C ILE A 262 20.85 -4.95 -11.62
N ASN A 263 21.70 -5.96 -11.46
CA ASN A 263 21.28 -7.37 -11.32
C ASN A 263 21.70 -7.92 -9.95
N ARG A 264 20.74 -8.44 -9.18
CA ARG A 264 20.93 -8.96 -7.82
C ARG A 264 21.93 -10.11 -7.77
N ASN A 265 21.89 -11.03 -8.73
CA ASN A 265 22.81 -12.18 -8.76
C ASN A 265 24.26 -11.72 -8.92
N ARG A 266 24.51 -10.74 -9.79
CA ARG A 266 25.84 -10.15 -9.90
C ARG A 266 26.27 -9.48 -8.61
N ILE A 267 25.35 -8.77 -7.94
CA ILE A 267 25.68 -8.13 -6.67
C ILE A 267 26.20 -9.13 -5.65
N MET A 268 25.40 -10.18 -5.44
CA MET A 268 25.60 -11.15 -4.38
C MET A 268 26.80 -12.07 -4.64
N HIS A 269 27.21 -12.22 -5.90
CA HIS A 269 28.36 -13.03 -6.29
C HIS A 269 29.61 -12.22 -6.63
N GLY A 270 29.59 -10.89 -6.45
CA GLY A 270 30.74 -10.03 -6.71
C GLY A 270 31.14 -9.95 -8.19
N LEU A 271 30.17 -10.08 -9.11
CA LEU A 271 30.40 -10.14 -10.57
C LEU A 271 30.30 -8.76 -11.24
N PHE A 272 30.83 -7.73 -10.60
CA PHE A 272 30.74 -6.35 -11.09
C PHE A 272 31.83 -6.02 -12.10
N SER A 273 31.46 -5.22 -13.09
CA SER A 273 32.38 -4.59 -14.05
C SER A 273 32.36 -3.05 -13.99
N ARG A 274 31.46 -2.46 -13.18
CA ARG A 274 31.47 -1.04 -12.78
C ARG A 274 31.01 -0.88 -11.33
N GLU A 275 31.25 0.30 -10.77
CA GLU A 275 30.69 0.67 -9.48
C GLU A 275 29.16 0.83 -9.54
N ILE A 276 28.50 0.53 -8.42
CA ILE A 276 27.08 0.81 -8.21
C ILE A 276 26.94 2.32 -8.01
N SER A 277 26.06 2.92 -8.81
CA SER A 277 25.86 4.36 -8.87
C SER A 277 24.67 4.82 -8.02
N GLN A 278 24.57 6.13 -7.83
CA GLN A 278 23.39 6.79 -7.27
C GLN A 278 22.11 6.40 -8.03
N LYS A 279 22.20 6.32 -9.36
CA LYS A 279 21.09 5.95 -10.24
C LYS A 279 20.53 4.58 -9.90
N ASP A 280 21.41 3.58 -9.76
CA ASP A 280 21.01 2.21 -9.46
C ASP A 280 20.24 2.15 -8.14
N CYS A 281 20.71 2.87 -7.12
CA CYS A 281 20.02 2.93 -5.83
C CYS A 281 18.66 3.63 -5.94
N LEU A 282 18.57 4.74 -6.67
CA LEU A 282 17.30 5.44 -6.90
C LEU A 282 16.29 4.55 -7.62
N GLN A 283 16.70 3.79 -8.63
CA GLN A 283 15.84 2.83 -9.31
C GLN A 283 15.29 1.78 -8.34
N LEU A 284 16.12 1.24 -7.44
CA LEU A 284 15.67 0.28 -6.43
C LEU A 284 14.73 0.90 -5.38
N PHE A 285 14.98 2.13 -4.94
CA PHE A 285 14.04 2.86 -4.06
C PHE A 285 12.69 3.11 -4.74
N CYS A 286 12.74 3.50 -6.01
CA CYS A 286 11.60 3.66 -6.89
C CYS A 286 10.77 2.37 -7.01
N THR A 287 11.43 1.24 -7.27
CA THR A 287 10.80 -0.08 -7.27
C THR A 287 10.12 -0.38 -5.94
N LEU A 288 10.85 -0.23 -4.84
CA LEU A 288 10.34 -0.52 -3.51
C LEU A 288 9.14 0.37 -3.13
N SER A 289 9.19 1.65 -3.46
CA SER A 289 8.07 2.60 -3.28
C SER A 289 6.81 2.12 -3.98
N ASN A 290 6.94 1.64 -5.23
CA ASN A 290 5.81 1.12 -5.99
C ASN A 290 5.29 -0.21 -5.43
N MET A 291 6.16 -1.08 -4.90
CA MET A 291 5.72 -2.30 -4.22
C MET A 291 4.91 -2.01 -2.95
N VAL A 292 5.27 -0.98 -2.19
CA VAL A 292 4.48 -0.52 -1.04
C VAL A 292 3.09 -0.06 -1.47
N VAL A 293 2.99 0.67 -2.58
CA VAL A 293 1.70 1.10 -3.15
C VAL A 293 0.86 -0.12 -3.56
N ILE A 294 1.44 -1.05 -4.33
CA ILE A 294 0.77 -2.29 -4.76
C ILE A 294 0.24 -3.06 -3.55
N LYS A 295 1.09 -3.30 -2.54
CA LYS A 295 0.70 -3.94 -1.27
C LYS A 295 -0.48 -3.23 -0.62
N THR A 296 -0.41 -1.92 -0.49
CA THR A 296 -1.46 -1.11 0.16
C THR A 296 -2.81 -1.25 -0.56
N ILE A 297 -2.80 -1.27 -1.89
CA ILE A 297 -4.03 -1.45 -2.70
C ILE A 297 -4.62 -2.85 -2.48
N LEU A 298 -3.79 -3.89 -2.54
CA LEU A 298 -4.23 -5.28 -2.35
C LEU A 298 -4.80 -5.51 -0.95
N GLU A 299 -4.11 -5.03 0.09
CA GLU A 299 -4.58 -5.11 1.48
C GLU A 299 -5.88 -4.34 1.69
N ALA A 300 -6.00 -3.12 1.14
CA ALA A 300 -7.24 -2.36 1.24
C ALA A 300 -8.40 -3.08 0.56
N ASN A 301 -8.17 -3.70 -0.61
CA ASN A 301 -9.19 -4.47 -1.30
C ASN A 301 -9.64 -5.71 -0.52
N ASP A 302 -8.70 -6.52 -0.03
CA ASP A 302 -8.98 -7.70 0.79
C ASP A 302 -9.74 -7.34 2.07
N MET A 303 -9.27 -6.31 2.79
CA MET A 303 -9.94 -5.87 4.01
C MET A 303 -11.33 -5.27 3.75
N MET A 304 -11.50 -4.52 2.66
CA MET A 304 -12.82 -4.01 2.25
C MET A 304 -13.79 -5.18 1.98
N ASN A 305 -13.35 -6.21 1.26
CA ASN A 305 -14.16 -7.39 0.95
C ASN A 305 -14.54 -8.19 2.19
N ARG A 306 -13.58 -8.45 3.09
CA ARG A 306 -13.83 -9.15 4.37
C ARG A 306 -14.84 -8.38 5.22
N THR A 307 -14.65 -7.07 5.33
CA THR A 307 -15.55 -6.21 6.11
C THR A 307 -16.97 -6.19 5.51
N ALA A 308 -17.09 -6.16 4.18
CA ALA A 308 -18.39 -6.24 3.49
C ALA A 308 -19.09 -7.58 3.75
N ALA A 309 -18.35 -8.70 3.71
CA ALA A 309 -18.89 -10.02 4.00
C ALA A 309 -19.42 -10.10 5.45
N GLU A 310 -18.63 -9.65 6.43
CA GLU A 310 -19.04 -9.65 7.83
C GLU A 310 -20.26 -8.72 8.09
N LEU A 311 -20.32 -7.55 7.43
CA LEU A 311 -21.50 -6.68 7.48
C LEU A 311 -22.76 -7.38 6.97
N ASN A 312 -22.64 -8.13 5.86
CA ASN A 312 -23.76 -8.85 5.28
C ASN A 312 -24.28 -9.96 6.22
N GLU A 313 -23.38 -10.66 6.92
CA GLU A 313 -23.75 -11.65 7.93
C GLU A 313 -24.49 -10.99 9.11
N LEU A 314 -23.99 -9.88 9.64
CA LEU A 314 -24.64 -9.15 10.74
C LEU A 314 -26.00 -8.56 10.33
N ASN A 315 -26.18 -8.22 9.06
CA ASN A 315 -27.46 -7.71 8.54
C ASN A 315 -28.55 -8.78 8.49
N GLN A 316 -28.19 -10.07 8.55
CA GLN A 316 -29.14 -11.18 8.62
C GLN A 316 -29.59 -11.48 10.07
N ILE A 317 -28.92 -10.91 11.08
CA ILE A 317 -29.27 -11.12 12.48
C ILE A 317 -30.46 -10.24 12.86
N ASP A 318 -31.55 -10.88 13.29
CA ASP A 318 -32.69 -10.16 13.87
C ASP A 318 -32.31 -9.60 15.26
N ILE A 319 -32.52 -8.30 15.41
CA ILE A 319 -32.23 -7.50 16.60
C ILE A 319 -33.52 -7.16 17.37
N HIS A 320 -34.68 -7.60 16.89
CA HIS A 320 -35.99 -7.36 17.49
C HIS A 320 -36.59 -8.58 18.18
#